data_AF-A0A0N4XN66-F1
#
_entry.id   AF-A0A0N4XN66-F1
#
_cell.length_a   1.000
_cell.length_b   1.000
_cell.length_c   1.000
_cell.angle_alpha   90.00
_cell.angle_beta   90.00
_cell.angle_gamma   90.00
#
_symmetry.space_group_name_H-M   'P 1'
#
loop_
_entity.id
_entity.type
_entity.pdbx_description
1 polymer ?
#
loop_
_entity_poly.entity_id
_entity_poly.type
_entity_poly.pdbx_seq_one_letter_code
_entity_poly.pdbx_strand_id
1 'polypeptide(L)'
;MDSTAGIHIDYIVTAFSSRSCVDQLNPKTGRSDCPSRANLCSNAIYRSIMESQCPRTCGFCTIGGTTQPQPGATACVDMINLATGKSDCGDRYNLCHNPIYRDLMMQQCRKTCGYC
;
A
#
# COMPACT_ATOMS: atom_id res chain seq x y z
N MET A 1 -39.23 8.77 -17.92
CA MET A 1 -39.57 7.33 -17.96
C MET A 1 -39.00 6.80 -19.25
N ASP A 2 -37.98 5.94 -19.22
CA ASP A 2 -37.87 4.99 -20.33
C ASP A 2 -37.31 3.67 -19.81
N SER A 3 -38.10 2.64 -20.06
CA SER A 3 -38.01 1.30 -19.56
C SER A 3 -37.51 0.43 -20.69
N THR A 4 -36.41 -0.30 -20.49
CA THR A 4 -36.27 -1.59 -21.15
C THR A 4 -35.48 -2.53 -20.24
N ALA A 5 -36.22 -3.46 -19.64
CA ALA A 5 -35.69 -4.62 -18.95
C ALA A 5 -35.49 -5.77 -19.96
N GLY A 6 -34.48 -6.62 -19.74
CA GLY A 6 -34.52 -8.03 -20.17
C GLY A 6 -33.57 -8.50 -21.29
N ILE A 7 -32.28 -8.64 -20.96
CA ILE A 7 -31.41 -9.84 -21.08
C ILE A 7 -31.70 -10.90 -22.18
N HIS A 8 -30.72 -11.19 -23.05
CA HIS A 8 -30.22 -12.57 -23.34
C HIS A 8 -28.87 -12.53 -24.11
N ILE A 9 -27.71 -12.74 -23.45
CA ILE A 9 -26.80 -13.93 -23.43
C ILE A 9 -25.93 -14.00 -24.72
N ASP A 10 -24.59 -13.81 -24.73
CA ASP A 10 -23.51 -14.61 -24.12
C ASP A 10 -22.22 -13.80 -23.80
N TYR A 11 -21.90 -13.67 -22.50
CA TYR A 11 -20.61 -13.99 -21.87
C TYR A 11 -19.33 -13.83 -22.74
N ILE A 12 -18.39 -12.90 -22.58
CA ILE A 12 -17.66 -12.35 -21.41
C ILE A 12 -17.00 -11.06 -21.93
N VAL A 13 -17.72 -9.94 -21.93
CA VAL A 13 -17.00 -8.66 -21.80
C VAL A 13 -16.74 -8.58 -20.31
N THR A 14 -15.65 -9.21 -19.87
CA THR A 14 -15.09 -8.96 -18.55
C THR A 14 -14.95 -7.46 -18.48
N ALA A 15 -15.90 -6.81 -17.81
CA ALA A 15 -15.72 -5.48 -17.32
C ALA A 15 -14.52 -5.59 -16.39
N PHE A 16 -13.32 -5.48 -16.97
CA PHE A 16 -12.20 -4.90 -16.29
C PHE A 16 -12.67 -3.50 -15.95
N SER A 17 -13.49 -3.40 -14.89
CA SER A 17 -13.31 -2.33 -13.94
C SER A 17 -11.84 -2.48 -13.58
N SER A 18 -11.01 -1.77 -14.34
CA SER A 18 -9.65 -1.45 -13.97
C SER A 18 -9.83 -0.70 -12.66
N ARG A 19 -9.97 -1.47 -11.58
CA ARG A 19 -10.08 -0.95 -10.23
C ARG A 19 -8.76 -0.24 -10.09
N SER A 20 -8.80 1.09 -10.21
CA SER A 20 -7.61 1.91 -10.29
C SER A 20 -6.85 1.56 -9.02
N CYS A 21 -5.77 0.81 -9.20
CA CYS A 21 -4.90 0.38 -8.13
C CYS A 21 -4.15 1.63 -7.71
N VAL A 22 -4.79 2.47 -6.92
CA VAL A 22 -4.26 3.74 -6.45
C VAL A 22 -4.73 3.92 -5.01
N ASP A 23 -3.85 4.45 -4.18
CA ASP A 23 -4.24 4.81 -2.83
C ASP A 23 -5.15 6.03 -2.87
N GLN A 24 -6.19 6.02 -2.05
CA GLN A 24 -7.12 7.12 -1.95
C GLN A 24 -6.47 8.33 -1.30
N LEU A 25 -6.89 9.52 -1.75
CA LEU A 25 -6.48 10.78 -1.18
C LEU A 25 -7.46 11.19 -0.08
N ASN A 26 -6.92 11.75 0.99
CA ASN A 26 -7.72 12.41 2.00
C ASN A 26 -8.36 13.67 1.37
N PRO A 27 -9.70 13.81 1.38
CA PRO A 27 -10.37 14.92 0.72
C PRO A 27 -10.06 16.28 1.32
N LYS A 28 -9.56 16.34 2.56
CA LYS A 28 -9.19 17.60 3.23
C LYS A 28 -7.77 18.06 2.88
N THR A 29 -6.85 17.14 2.62
CA THR A 29 -5.42 17.46 2.41
C THR A 29 -4.95 17.21 0.98
N GLY A 30 -5.72 16.49 0.18
CA GLY A 30 -5.33 16.07 -1.18
C GLY A 30 -4.15 15.08 -1.20
N ARG A 31 -3.76 14.52 -0.05
CA ARG A 31 -2.64 13.58 0.10
C ARG A 31 -3.13 12.22 0.58
N SER A 32 -2.41 11.16 0.25
CA SER A 32 -2.73 9.83 0.77
C SER A 32 -2.21 9.64 2.19
N ASP A 33 -3.07 9.17 3.08
CA ASP A 33 -2.71 8.78 4.46
C ASP A 33 -2.17 7.32 4.52
N CYS A 34 -2.17 6.61 3.39
CA CYS A 34 -1.81 5.20 3.33
C CYS A 34 -0.36 4.90 3.75
N PRO A 35 0.67 5.69 3.37
CA PRO A 35 2.04 5.45 3.80
C PRO A 35 2.20 5.36 5.33
N SER A 36 1.51 6.23 6.07
CA SER A 36 1.55 6.25 7.54
C SER A 36 0.78 5.12 8.20
N ARG A 37 -0.10 4.46 7.44
CA ARG A 37 -1.00 3.39 7.86
C ARG A 37 -0.62 2.03 7.31
N ALA A 38 0.54 1.89 6.67
CA ALA A 38 0.99 0.64 6.06
C ALA A 38 1.03 -0.54 7.05
N ASN A 39 1.26 -0.26 8.34
CA ASN A 39 1.19 -1.28 9.39
C ASN A 39 -0.21 -1.88 9.60
N LEU A 40 -1.27 -1.22 9.15
CA LEU A 40 -2.65 -1.72 9.22
C LEU A 40 -2.96 -2.74 8.12
N CYS A 41 -2.13 -2.86 7.08
CA CYS A 41 -2.34 -3.80 5.99
C CYS A 41 -2.39 -5.27 6.47
N SER A 42 -1.64 -5.60 7.52
CA SER A 42 -1.61 -6.94 8.14
C SER A 42 -2.59 -7.11 9.30
N ASN A 43 -3.25 -6.04 9.74
CA ASN A 43 -4.24 -6.12 10.81
C ASN A 43 -5.59 -6.60 10.26
N ALA A 44 -6.05 -7.76 10.73
CA ALA A 44 -7.28 -8.39 10.24
C ALA A 44 -8.52 -7.48 10.32
N ILE A 45 -8.61 -6.60 11.32
CA ILE A 45 -9.73 -5.67 11.50
C ILE A 45 -9.72 -4.61 10.40
N TYR A 46 -8.54 -4.10 10.05
CA TYR A 46 -8.39 -3.01 9.08
C TYR A 46 -8.18 -3.48 7.65
N ARG A 47 -7.92 -4.76 7.43
CA ARG A 47 -7.58 -5.33 6.11
C ARG A 47 -8.55 -4.91 5.02
N SER A 48 -9.86 -5.03 5.24
CA SER A 48 -10.88 -4.65 4.25
C SER A 48 -10.85 -3.15 3.90
N ILE A 49 -10.66 -2.29 4.92
CA ILE A 49 -10.52 -0.84 4.73
C ILE A 49 -9.22 -0.53 4.00
N MET A 50 -8.13 -1.21 4.35
CA MET A 50 -6.84 -1.02 3.68
C MET A 50 -6.85 -1.53 2.24
N GLU A 51 -7.65 -2.55 1.95
CA GLU A 51 -7.90 -3.05 0.58
C GLU A 51 -8.67 -2.05 -0.28
N SER A 52 -9.64 -1.33 0.28
CA SER A 52 -10.37 -0.31 -0.47
C SER A 52 -9.61 1.02 -0.55
N GLN A 53 -9.00 1.47 0.54
CA GLN A 53 -8.39 2.80 0.65
C GLN A 53 -6.93 2.83 0.24
N CYS A 54 -6.20 1.75 0.48
CA CYS A 54 -4.75 1.67 0.32
C CYS A 54 -4.29 0.45 -0.50
N PRO A 55 -4.95 0.12 -1.64
CA PRO A 55 -4.65 -1.10 -2.37
C PRO A 55 -3.21 -1.13 -2.90
N ARG A 56 -2.61 0.03 -3.23
CA ARG A 56 -1.21 0.10 -3.66
C ARG A 56 -0.27 -0.06 -2.48
N THR A 57 -0.47 0.75 -1.44
CA THR A 57 0.41 0.72 -0.26
C THR A 57 0.46 -0.67 0.38
N CYS A 58 -0.69 -1.37 0.42
CA CYS A 58 -0.75 -2.72 0.95
C CYS A 58 -0.47 -3.83 -0.06
N GLY A 59 -0.36 -3.48 -1.35
CA GLY A 59 -0.18 -4.41 -2.46
C GLY A 59 -1.31 -5.41 -2.66
N PHE A 60 -2.54 -4.99 -2.39
CA PHE A 60 -3.75 -5.75 -2.74
C PHE A 60 -4.11 -5.63 -4.22
N CYS A 61 -3.35 -4.84 -4.97
CA CYS A 61 -3.52 -4.73 -6.40
C CYS A 61 -3.22 -6.05 -7.11
N THR A 62 -4.22 -6.57 -7.80
CA THR A 62 -4.07 -7.66 -8.76
C THR A 62 -3.98 -7.07 -10.17
N ILE A 63 -2.81 -7.13 -10.79
CA ILE A 63 -2.66 -6.85 -12.23
C ILE A 63 -2.56 -8.22 -12.92
N GLY A 64 -3.57 -8.59 -13.71
CA GLY A 64 -3.52 -9.78 -14.55
C GLY A 64 -3.65 -11.14 -13.84
N GLY A 65 -4.31 -11.21 -12.68
CA GLY A 65 -4.66 -12.49 -12.04
C GLY A 65 -3.56 -13.14 -11.20
N THR A 66 -2.37 -12.55 -11.12
CA THR A 66 -1.36 -12.94 -10.13
C THR A 66 -1.43 -12.01 -8.94
N THR A 67 -1.72 -12.56 -7.75
CA THR A 67 -1.56 -11.87 -6.47
C THR A 67 -0.09 -11.50 -6.32
N GLN A 68 0.25 -10.23 -6.57
CA GLN A 68 1.61 -9.77 -6.39
C GLN A 68 1.96 -9.92 -4.89
N PRO A 69 3.10 -10.52 -4.51
CA PRO A 69 3.45 -10.67 -3.11
C PRO A 69 3.44 -9.30 -2.44
N GLN A 70 2.74 -9.25 -1.32
CA GLN A 70 2.65 -8.16 -0.36
C GLN A 70 3.95 -7.31 -0.35
N PRO A 71 3.92 -5.98 -0.58
CA PRO A 71 5.04 -5.08 -0.32
C PRO A 71 5.45 -4.99 1.16
N GLY A 72 4.69 -5.65 2.05
CA GLY A 72 5.06 -5.97 3.43
C GLY A 72 5.85 -7.27 3.59
N ALA A 73 6.10 -8.02 2.51
CA ALA A 73 7.00 -9.17 2.45
C ALA A 73 8.27 -8.85 1.63
N THR A 74 8.55 -7.58 1.32
CA THR A 74 9.94 -7.16 1.14
C THR A 74 10.66 -7.59 2.41
N ALA A 75 11.71 -8.39 2.27
CA ALA A 75 12.53 -8.86 3.38
C ALA A 75 12.66 -7.77 4.46
N CYS A 76 12.54 -8.14 5.74
CA CYS A 76 12.71 -7.20 6.84
C CYS A 76 14.15 -6.71 6.86
N VAL A 77 14.43 -5.68 6.04
CA VAL A 77 15.76 -5.15 5.78
C VAL A 77 15.69 -3.64 5.74
N ASP A 78 16.81 -3.04 6.09
CA ASP A 78 17.03 -1.62 5.89
C ASP A 78 17.51 -1.39 4.46
N MET A 79 16.98 -0.35 3.84
CA MET A 79 17.45 0.11 2.54
C MET A 79 18.88 0.62 2.65
N ILE A 80 19.64 0.38 1.59
CA ILE A 80 20.97 0.97 1.41
C ILE A 80 20.84 2.24 0.59
N ASN A 81 21.63 3.24 0.94
CA ASN A 81 21.83 4.43 0.14
C ASN A 81 22.65 4.05 -1.09
N LEU A 82 22.09 4.25 -2.29
CA LEU A 82 22.72 3.82 -3.54
C LEU A 82 24.05 4.54 -3.82
N ALA A 83 24.23 5.75 -3.28
CA ALA A 83 25.47 6.51 -3.46
C ALA A 83 26.62 5.97 -2.59
N THR A 84 26.31 5.40 -1.41
CA THR A 84 27.32 4.94 -0.45
C THR A 84 27.40 3.42 -0.33
N GLY A 85 26.40 2.70 -0.83
CA GLY A 85 26.24 1.26 -0.67
C GLY A 85 25.95 0.81 0.76
N LYS A 86 25.70 1.74 1.69
CA LYS A 86 25.49 1.46 3.11
C LYS A 86 24.09 1.87 3.55
N SER A 87 23.58 1.19 4.58
CA SER A 87 22.36 1.62 5.24
C SER A 87 22.68 2.74 6.24
N ASP A 88 22.00 3.87 6.11
CA ASP A 88 22.10 5.01 7.03
C ASP A 88 21.13 4.86 8.23
N CYS A 89 20.45 3.72 8.34
CA CYS A 89 19.35 3.54 9.30
C CYS A 89 19.83 3.47 10.75
N GLY A 90 21.00 2.87 10.99
CA GLY A 90 21.61 2.83 12.34
C GLY A 90 21.84 4.23 12.90
N ASP A 91 22.38 5.13 12.08
CA ASP A 91 22.62 6.53 12.46
C ASP A 91 21.32 7.33 12.62
N ARG A 92 20.26 6.90 11.94
CA ARG A 92 18.95 7.55 11.92
C ARG A 92 17.94 6.92 12.88
N TYR A 93 18.35 6.03 13.77
CA TYR A 93 17.46 5.32 14.69
C TYR A 93 16.55 6.26 15.50
N ASN A 94 17.05 7.42 15.92
CA ASN A 94 16.25 8.41 16.66
C ASN A 94 15.03 8.93 15.86
N LEU A 95 15.06 8.84 14.53
CA LEU A 95 13.95 9.24 13.66
C LEU A 95 12.80 8.23 13.67
N CYS A 96 13.01 6.99 14.14
CA CYS A 96 11.94 5.99 14.27
C CYS A 96 10.80 6.47 15.18
N HIS A 97 11.10 7.33 16.15
CA HIS A 97 10.12 7.90 17.07
C HIS A 97 9.66 9.30 16.67
N ASN A 98 10.25 9.87 15.62
CA ASN A 98 9.89 11.22 15.18
C ASN A 98 8.66 11.14 14.26
N PRO A 99 7.53 11.78 14.60
CA PRO A 99 6.29 11.67 13.84
C PRO A 99 6.41 12.20 12.40
N ILE A 100 7.34 13.13 12.14
CA ILE A 100 7.57 13.68 10.79
C ILE A 100 8.29 12.65 9.90
N TYR A 101 9.20 11.86 10.47
CA TYR A 101 10.02 10.90 9.74
C TYR A 101 9.53 9.47 9.84
N ARG A 102 8.51 9.20 10.66
CA ARG A 102 7.98 7.87 10.93
C ARG A 102 7.66 7.08 9.65
N ASP A 103 7.02 7.73 8.69
CA ASP A 103 6.65 7.08 7.42
C ASP A 103 7.86 6.76 6.56
N LEU A 104 8.85 7.66 6.57
CA LEU A 104 10.12 7.47 5.88
C LEU A 104 10.89 6.30 6.49
N MET A 105 10.91 6.22 7.83
CA MET A 105 11.57 5.15 8.57
C MET A 105 10.85 3.81 8.41
N MET A 106 9.51 3.80 8.29
CA MET A 106 8.72 2.60 7.95
C MET A 106 9.04 2.03 6.57
N GLN A 107 9.43 2.88 5.63
CA GLN A 107 9.79 2.46 4.28
C GLN A 107 11.25 2.05 4.19
N GLN A 108 12.16 2.89 4.69
CA GLN A 108 13.59 2.73 4.46
C GLN A 108 14.31 1.96 5.57
N CYS A 109 13.83 2.03 6.81
CA CYS A 109 14.53 1.54 8.00
C CYS A 109 13.68 0.58 8.83
N ARG A 110 12.84 -0.21 8.15
CA ARG A 110 11.85 -1.08 8.78
C ARG A 110 12.46 -2.08 9.77
N LYS A 111 13.64 -2.62 9.46
CA LYS A 111 14.35 -3.55 10.35
C LYS A 111 14.94 -2.80 11.55
N THR A 112 15.67 -1.72 11.29
CA THR A 112 16.31 -0.91 12.35
C THR A 112 15.26 -0.34 13.32
N CYS A 113 14.09 0.05 12.83
CA CYS A 113 13.02 0.61 13.66
C CYS A 113 12.03 -0.42 14.24
N GLY A 114 12.19 -1.72 13.95
CA GLY A 114 11.29 -2.76 14.45
C GLY A 114 9.85 -2.66 13.92
N TYR A 115 9.67 -2.16 12.70
CA TYR A 115 8.36 -2.12 12.02
C TYR A 115 8.04 -3.43 11.28
N CYS A 116 9.04 -4.30 11.21
CA CYS A 116 8.97 -5.72 10.97
C CYS A 116 9.80 -6.38 12.10
#